data_AF-A0A392U0P6-F1
#
_entry.id   AF-A0A392U0P6-F1
#
_cell.length_a   1.000
_cell.length_b   1.000
_cell.length_c   1.000
_cell.angle_alpha   90.00
_cell.angle_beta   90.00
_cell.angle_gamma   90.00
#
_symmetry.space_group_name_H-M   'P 1'
#
loop_
_entity.id
_entity.type
_entity.pdbx_description
1 polymer ?
#
loop_
_entity_poly.entity_id
_entity_poly.type
_entity_poly.pdbx_seq_one_letter_code
_entity_poly.pdbx_strand_id
1 'polypeptide(L)' 'MDPAPFKACLEAILDRKMVKRGRIAATKVLVKWQKLPAERATWEFYYDLLKQFPNF' A
#
# COMPACT_ATOMS: atom_id res chain seq x y z
N MET A 1 -3.17 17.75 14.58
CA MET A 1 -3.18 16.40 15.16
C MET A 1 -4.08 15.57 14.27
N ASP A 2 -3.52 14.99 13.20
CA ASP A 2 -4.26 14.03 12.41
C ASP A 2 -4.67 12.86 13.33
N PRO A 3 -5.96 12.49 13.40
CA PRO A 3 -6.35 11.34 14.20
C PRO A 3 -5.62 10.12 13.65
N ALA A 4 -4.93 9.40 14.52
CA ALA A 4 -4.23 8.16 14.20
C ALA A 4 -5.13 7.32 13.28
N PRO A 5 -4.64 6.87 12.11
CA PRO A 5 -5.50 6.32 11.09
C PRO A 5 -6.21 5.12 11.70
N PHE A 6 -7.54 5.19 11.77
CA PHE A 6 -8.38 4.00 11.91
C PHE A 6 -7.70 2.91 11.08
N LYS A 7 -7.19 1.85 11.73
CA LYS A 7 -6.37 0.79 11.11
C LYS A 7 -6.79 0.62 9.65
N ALA A 8 -6.00 1.18 8.72
CA ALA A 8 -6.43 1.25 7.33
C ALA A 8 -6.53 -0.19 6.84
N CYS A 9 -7.74 -0.66 6.55
CA CYS A 9 -7.94 -2.01 6.08
C CYS A 9 -7.73 -2.00 4.56
N LEU A 10 -6.85 -2.87 4.10
CA LEU A 10 -6.57 -3.02 2.67
C LEU A 10 -7.84 -3.53 1.98
N GLU A 11 -8.22 -2.92 0.86
CA GLU A 11 -9.36 -3.39 0.05
C GLU A 11 -8.91 -4.03 -1.25
N ALA A 12 -8.04 -3.37 -2.03
CA ALA A 12 -7.57 -3.88 -3.31
C ALA A 12 -6.19 -3.32 -3.68
N ILE A 13 -5.47 -4.03 -4.54
CA ILE A 13 -4.34 -3.48 -5.31
C ILE A 13 -4.87 -3.05 -6.67
N LEU A 14 -4.73 -1.76 -6.98
CA LEU A 14 -5.20 -1.20 -8.25
C LEU A 14 -4.14 -1.27 -9.34
N ASP A 15 -2.87 -1.18 -8.96
CA ASP A 15 -1.74 -1.17 -9.91
C ASP A 15 -0.43 -1.61 -9.24
N ARG A 16 0.59 -1.91 -10.06
CA ARG A 16 1.91 -2.35 -9.65
C ARG A 16 3.00 -1.74 -10.53
N LYS A 17 4.12 -1.36 -9.91
CA LYS A 17 5.31 -0.92 -10.65
C LYS A 17 6.59 -1.36 -9.99
N MET A 18 7.62 -1.55 -10.81
CA MET A 18 8.98 -1.74 -10.34
C MET A 18 9.63 -0.39 -10.06
N VAL A 19 10.30 -0.29 -8.92
CA VAL A 19 11.08 0.88 -8.52
C VAL A 19 12.45 0.44 -8.04
N LYS A 20 13.40 1.36 -8.01
CA LYS A 20 14.69 1.13 -7.36
C LYS A 20 14.62 1.58 -5.90
N ARG A 21 14.88 0.67 -4.95
CA ARG A 21 15.01 0.96 -3.52
C ARG A 21 16.48 0.75 -3.13
N GLY A 22 17.23 1.86 -3.09
CA GLY A 22 18.69 1.80 -2.92
C GLY A 22 19.36 1.15 -4.13
N ARG A 23 20.00 -0.01 -3.94
CA ARG A 23 20.66 -0.78 -5.02
C ARG A 23 19.82 -1.96 -5.53
N ILE A 24 18.61 -2.16 -5.00
CA ILE A 24 17.78 -3.33 -5.28
C ILE A 24 16.51 -2.90 -6.02
N ALA A 25 16.06 -3.71 -6.97
CA ALA A 25 14.75 -3.55 -7.60
C ALA A 25 13.66 -4.02 -6.63
N ALA A 26 12.64 -3.20 -6.40
CA ALA A 26 11.55 -3.47 -5.48
C ALA A 26 10.21 -3.19 -6.15
N THR A 27 9.17 -3.91 -5.75
CA THR A 27 7.80 -3.68 -6.23
C THR A 27 7.07 -2.71 -5.30
N LYS A 28 6.48 -1.68 -5.91
CA LYS A 28 5.43 -0.90 -5.25
C LYS A 28 4.07 -1.25 -5.83
N VAL A 29 3.04 -1.21 -4.99
CA VAL A 29 1.65 -1.45 -5.37
C VAL A 29 0.81 -0.26 -4.97
N LEU A 30 -0.15 0.11 -5.82
CA LEU A 30 -1.12 1.15 -5.54
C LEU A 30 -2.27 0.54 -4.75
N VAL A 31 -2.36 0.87 -3.47
CA VAL A 31 -3.29 0.27 -2.52
C VAL A 31 -4.53 1.12 -2.40
N LYS A 32 -5.70 0.52 -2.66
CA LYS A 32 -7.00 1.07 -2.31
C LYS A 32 -7.34 0.69 -0.87
N TRP A 33 -7.65 1.70 -0.07
CA TRP A 33 -7.99 1.53 1.33
C TRP A 33 -9.51 1.48 1.51
N GLN A 34 -9.98 0.66 2.45
CA GLN A 34 -11.40 0.59 2.78
C GLN A 34 -11.92 1.95 3.23
N LYS A 35 -13.15 2.27 2.82
CA LYS A 35 -13.86 3.52 3.14
C LYS A 35 -13.19 4.79 2.59
N LEU A 36 -12.09 4.68 1.86
CA LEU A 36 -11.49 5.77 1.12
C LEU A 36 -11.78 5.61 -0.38
N PRO A 37 -11.99 6.71 -1.11
CA PRO A 37 -12.17 6.66 -2.55
C PRO A 37 -10.84 6.32 -3.25
N ALA A 38 -10.89 5.87 -4.51
CA ALA A 38 -9.71 5.36 -5.22
C ALA A 38 -8.62 6.44 -5.43
N GLU A 39 -9.01 7.71 -5.47
CA GLU A 39 -8.12 8.87 -5.58
C GLU A 39 -7.24 9.07 -4.34
N ARG A 40 -7.62 8.45 -3.21
CA ARG A 40 -6.82 8.41 -1.97
C ARG A 40 -5.94 7.16 -1.88
N ALA A 41 -5.85 6.35 -2.93
CA ALA A 41 -4.95 5.22 -2.97
C ALA A 41 -3.48 5.65 -2.83
N THR A 42 -2.65 4.85 -2.17
CA THR A 42 -1.24 5.17 -1.91
C THR A 42 -0.30 4.10 -2.45
N TRP A 43 0.91 4.51 -2.85
CA TRP A 43 1.93 3.60 -3.35
C TRP A 43 2.80 3.02 -2.23
N GLU A 44 2.48 1.80 -1.82
CA GLU A 44 3.17 1.07 -0.75
C GLU A 44 4.20 0.08 -1.30
N PHE A 45 5.24 -0.22 -0.51
CA PHE A 45 6.16 -1.29 -0.84
C PHE A 45 5.50 -2.64 -0.58
N TYR A 46 5.41 -3.49 -1.61
CA TYR A 46 4.63 -4.72 -1.52
C TYR A 46 5.14 -5.66 -0.42
N TYR A 47 6.45 -5.76 -0.25
CA TYR A 47 7.06 -6.60 0.80
C TYR A 47 6.72 -6.12 2.23
N ASP A 48 6.68 -4.80 2.45
CA ASP A 48 6.35 -4.24 3.76
C ASP A 48 4.83 -4.36 4.02
N LEU A 49 4.03 -4.20 2.96
CA LEU A 49 2.58 -4.38 2.99
C LEU A 49 2.20 -5.81 3.39
N LEU A 50 2.82 -6.84 2.82
CA LEU A 50 2.58 -8.24 3.17
C LEU A 50 2.92 -8.57 4.63
N LYS A 51 3.94 -7.93 5.22
CA LYS A 51 4.23 -8.12 6.64
C LYS A 51 3.14 -7.58 7.54
N GLN A 52 2.52 -6.48 7.12
CA GLN A 52 1.46 -5.81 7.88
C GLN A 52 0.09 -6.46 7.63
N PHE A 53 -0.14 -6.98 6.43
CA PHE A 53 -1.37 -7.64 5.99
C PHE A 53 -1.03 -8.99 5.34
N PRO A 54 -0.70 -10.03 6.15
CA PRO A 54 -0.19 -11.32 5.63
C PRO A 54 -1.19 -12.12 4.80
N ASN A 55 -2.48 -11.81 4.92
CA ASN A 55 -3.57 -12.53 4.27
C ASN A 55 -4.11 -11.80 3.04
N PHE A 56 -3.35 -10.83 2.51
CA PHE A 56 -3.71 -10.11 1.30
C PHE A 56 -3.00 -10.67 0.07
#